data_AF-A0A222P291-F1
#
_entry.id   AF-A0A222P291-F1
#
_cell.length_a   1.000
_cell.length_b   1.000
_cell.length_c   1.000
_cell.angle_alpha   90.00
_cell.angle_beta   90.00
_cell.angle_gamma   90.00
#
_symmetry.space_group_name_H-M   'P 1'
#
loop_
_entity.id
_entity.type
_entity.pdbx_description
1 polymer ?
#
loop_
_entity_poly.entity_id
_entity_poly.type
_entity_poly.pdbx_seq_one_letter_code
_entity_poly.pdbx_strand_id
1 'polypeptide(L)'
;MSVEKAEVENDLSEWLSTYGLVTVERIMERYNIRLQQEDLISVIKNPNTFYHQLVRVPLKNVLNGIILQQAHDYQVYAQKLFVDYLLSGESSKSADSPGGYTREDLEKERQVLIKLGEEFHEKELVHTRLIADSQKHLIKQVEEWQKILLQAAKKIKNALQLQQISVNENVVIQAINILLITQDVSKGSDVALNEEGWVRVEKIVQQKLSEELRQLFVEQIATLRNFMSETDSLLHEFIDKIAAMTSALRNFRTQFYNLILKITELIRQLPEYRANPVQTEENRESLHFDTAIGEQE
;
A
#
# COMPACT_ATOMS: atom_id res chain seq x y z
N MET A 1 36.08 10.33 -1.98
CA MET A 1 34.87 9.66 -2.51
C MET A 1 33.89 9.51 -1.36
N SER A 2 33.02 10.52 -1.22
CA SER A 2 31.93 10.56 -0.26
C SER A 2 30.82 9.67 -0.76
N VAL A 3 30.56 8.57 -0.04
CA VAL A 3 29.37 7.75 -0.23
C VAL A 3 28.21 8.56 0.34
N GLU A 4 27.43 9.20 -0.53
CA GLU A 4 26.10 9.73 -0.17
C GLU A 4 25.28 8.55 0.37
N LYS A 5 25.05 8.55 1.68
CA LYS A 5 24.09 7.66 2.30
C LYS A 5 22.72 8.14 1.85
N ALA A 6 22.05 7.35 1.02
CA ALA A 6 20.62 7.52 0.77
C ALA A 6 19.91 7.45 2.13
N GLU A 7 19.37 8.56 2.61
CA GLU A 7 18.37 8.54 3.67
C GLU A 7 17.24 7.63 3.16
N VAL A 8 16.91 6.59 3.91
CA VAL A 8 15.76 5.74 3.57
C VAL A 8 14.53 6.60 3.77
N GLU A 9 14.04 7.16 2.66
CA GLU A 9 12.91 8.08 2.63
C GLU A 9 11.69 7.39 3.25
N ASN A 10 11.08 8.03 4.25
CA ASN A 10 9.94 7.45 4.94
C ASN A 10 8.64 7.71 4.16
N ASP A 11 8.43 6.88 3.13
CA ASP A 11 7.22 6.81 2.29
C ASP A 11 5.91 6.71 3.11
N LEU A 12 5.97 6.21 4.35
CA LEU A 12 4.76 5.97 5.18
C LEU A 12 4.41 7.13 6.10
N SER A 13 5.19 8.21 6.12
CA SER A 13 4.94 9.38 6.98
C SER A 13 3.62 10.08 6.67
N GLU A 14 3.18 10.04 5.40
CA GLU A 14 1.87 10.55 4.95
C GLU A 14 0.69 9.77 5.55
N TRP A 15 0.92 8.53 5.99
CA TRP A 15 -0.10 7.64 6.55
C TRP A 15 -0.27 7.77 8.07
N LEU A 16 0.37 8.76 8.71
CA LEU A 16 0.22 9.03 10.16
C LEU A 16 -1.15 9.62 10.56
N SER A 17 -2.14 9.61 9.67
CA SER A 17 -3.52 9.98 9.97
C SER A 17 -4.24 8.89 10.77
N THR A 18 -5.37 9.23 11.39
CA THR A 18 -6.25 8.26 12.07
C THR A 18 -6.71 7.15 11.12
N TYR A 19 -6.96 7.48 9.85
CA TYR A 19 -7.30 6.49 8.82
C TYR A 19 -6.13 5.56 8.53
N GLY A 20 -4.93 6.10 8.33
CA GLY A 20 -3.74 5.28 8.07
C GLY A 20 -3.37 4.38 9.25
N LEU A 21 -3.52 4.85 10.49
CA LEU A 21 -3.33 4.01 11.68
C LEU A 21 -4.29 2.81 11.72
N VAL A 22 -5.58 3.02 11.42
CA VAL A 22 -6.57 1.94 11.36
C VAL A 22 -6.27 0.97 10.22
N THR A 23 -5.82 1.48 9.06
CA THR A 23 -5.43 0.64 7.92
C THR A 23 -4.22 -0.24 8.26
N VAL A 24 -3.18 0.35 8.86
CA VAL A 24 -1.97 -0.36 9.32
C VAL A 24 -2.35 -1.42 10.36
N GLU A 25 -3.18 -1.07 11.34
CA GLU A 25 -3.68 -2.01 12.36
C GLU A 25 -4.38 -3.20 11.71
N ARG A 26 -5.33 -2.96 10.79
CA ARG A 26 -6.04 -4.02 10.07
C ARG A 26 -5.13 -4.90 9.22
N ILE A 27 -4.09 -4.32 8.61
CA ILE A 27 -3.09 -5.08 7.85
C ILE A 27 -2.31 -6.00 8.81
N MET A 28 -1.85 -5.48 9.94
CA MET A 28 -1.12 -6.25 10.96
C MET A 28 -1.99 -7.36 11.56
N GLU A 29 -3.28 -7.11 11.80
CA GLU A 29 -4.23 -8.09 12.29
C GLU A 29 -4.39 -9.29 11.35
N ARG A 30 -4.37 -9.07 10.02
CA ARG A 30 -4.40 -10.16 9.04
C ARG A 30 -3.20 -11.09 9.15
N TYR A 31 -2.08 -10.59 9.66
CA TYR A 31 -0.88 -11.36 9.94
C TYR A 31 -0.83 -11.90 11.38
N ASN A 32 -1.93 -11.80 12.14
CA ASN A 32 -2.01 -12.15 13.56
C ASN A 32 -1.00 -11.40 14.45
N ILE A 33 -0.59 -10.19 14.03
CA ILE A 33 0.30 -9.32 14.80
C ILE A 33 -0.56 -8.24 15.48
N ARG A 34 -0.47 -8.15 16.81
CA ARG A 34 -1.11 -7.10 17.60
C ARG A 34 -0.04 -6.32 18.35
N LEU A 35 0.13 -5.05 17.98
CA LEU A 35 1.04 -4.11 18.62
C LEU A 35 0.24 -3.10 19.45
N GLN A 36 0.85 -2.51 20.48
CA GLN A 36 0.22 -1.40 21.18
C GLN A 36 0.23 -0.13 20.31
N GLN A 37 -0.67 0.80 20.58
CA GLN A 37 -0.86 1.99 19.75
C GLN A 37 0.40 2.88 19.68
N GLU A 38 1.15 2.97 20.78
CA GLU A 38 2.44 3.69 20.83
C GLU A 38 3.51 3.04 19.94
N ASP A 39 3.49 1.72 19.84
CA ASP A 39 4.42 0.95 19.01
C ASP A 39 4.02 1.01 17.53
N LEU A 40 2.72 1.04 17.20
CA LEU A 40 2.22 1.20 15.83
C LEU A 40 2.71 2.50 15.19
N ILE A 41 2.65 3.62 15.94
CA ILE A 41 3.15 4.91 15.47
C ILE A 41 4.66 4.84 15.21
N SER A 42 5.39 4.16 16.11
CA SER A 42 6.84 4.01 16.00
C SER A 42 7.24 3.14 14.79
N VAL A 43 6.44 2.12 14.49
CA VAL A 43 6.60 1.27 13.30
C VAL A 43 6.40 2.06 12.01
N ILE A 44 5.36 2.90 11.92
CA ILE A 44 5.12 3.72 10.72
C ILE A 44 6.27 4.73 10.52
N LYS A 45 6.79 5.29 11.62
CA LYS A 45 7.86 6.30 11.57
C LYS A 45 9.24 5.74 11.27
N ASN A 46 9.51 4.46 11.59
CA ASN A 46 10.84 3.89 11.46
C ASN A 46 10.92 2.89 10.29
N PRO A 47 11.54 3.27 9.16
CA PRO A 47 11.65 2.42 7.98
C PRO A 47 12.52 1.18 8.22
N ASN A 48 13.38 1.20 9.24
CA ASN A 48 14.31 0.12 9.56
C ASN A 48 13.69 -1.00 10.41
N THR A 49 12.36 -1.05 10.52
CA THR A 49 11.66 -2.07 11.30
C THR A 49 11.02 -3.13 10.41
N PHE A 50 11.00 -4.38 10.89
CA PHE A 50 10.36 -5.49 10.18
C PHE A 50 8.88 -5.21 9.91
N TYR A 51 8.21 -4.60 10.90
CA TYR A 51 6.79 -4.26 10.79
C TYR A 51 6.55 -3.17 9.75
N HIS A 52 7.47 -2.21 9.58
CA HIS A 52 7.37 -1.22 8.51
C HIS A 52 7.49 -1.89 7.13
N GLN A 53 8.49 -2.76 6.95
CA GLN A 53 8.69 -3.53 5.72
C GLN A 53 7.45 -4.36 5.36
N LEU A 54 6.84 -5.01 6.36
CA LEU A 54 5.64 -5.83 6.22
C LEU A 54 4.41 -5.03 5.76
N VAL A 55 4.29 -3.76 6.19
CA VAL A 55 3.14 -2.90 5.88
C VAL A 55 3.33 -2.11 4.59
N ARG A 56 4.58 -1.82 4.19
CA ARG A 56 4.91 -1.00 3.02
C ARG A 56 4.26 -1.50 1.73
N VAL A 57 4.39 -2.80 1.44
CA VAL A 57 3.84 -3.43 0.22
C VAL A 57 2.30 -3.40 0.19
N PRO A 58 1.59 -3.86 1.24
CA PRO A 58 0.13 -3.75 1.30
C PRO A 58 -0.40 -2.31 1.18
N LEU A 59 0.25 -1.32 1.79
CA LEU A 59 -0.20 0.07 1.71
C LEU A 59 -0.13 0.63 0.30
N LYS A 60 0.97 0.38 -0.44
CA LYS A 60 1.04 0.81 -1.85
C LYS A 60 -0.03 0.11 -2.72
N ASN A 61 -0.38 -1.14 -2.42
CA ASN A 61 -1.53 -1.81 -3.06
C ASN A 61 -2.88 -1.18 -2.69
N VAL A 62 -3.06 -0.72 -1.44
CA VAL A 62 -4.27 0.03 -1.05
C VAL A 62 -4.38 1.33 -1.84
N LEU A 63 -3.28 2.08 -2.01
CA LEU A 63 -3.25 3.27 -2.85
C LEU A 63 -3.63 2.95 -4.30
N ASN A 64 -3.08 1.88 -4.88
CA ASN A 64 -3.46 1.42 -6.21
C ASN A 64 -4.95 1.05 -6.29
N GLY A 65 -5.51 0.45 -5.23
CA GLY A 65 -6.95 0.19 -5.14
C GLY A 65 -7.79 1.47 -5.22
N ILE A 66 -7.34 2.55 -4.58
CA ILE A 66 -8.02 3.86 -4.65
C ILE A 66 -7.97 4.43 -6.07
N ILE A 67 -6.79 4.44 -6.71
CA ILE A 67 -6.62 4.93 -8.09
C ILE A 67 -7.43 4.09 -9.09
N LEU A 68 -7.44 2.76 -8.90
CA LEU A 68 -8.24 1.83 -9.70
C LEU A 68 -9.73 2.15 -9.57
N GLN A 69 -10.23 2.38 -8.35
CA GLN A 69 -11.62 2.73 -8.13
C GLN A 69 -11.99 4.05 -8.84
N GLN A 70 -11.15 5.08 -8.75
CA GLN A 70 -11.37 6.34 -9.47
C GLN A 70 -11.42 6.14 -11.00
N ALA A 71 -10.51 5.33 -11.55
CA ALA A 71 -10.51 5.00 -12.98
C ALA A 71 -11.77 4.22 -13.38
N HIS A 72 -12.23 3.30 -12.53
CA HIS A 72 -13.47 2.55 -12.72
C HIS A 72 -14.70 3.47 -12.68
N ASP A 73 -14.77 4.41 -11.74
CA ASP A 73 -15.88 5.37 -11.66
C ASP A 73 -15.96 6.24 -12.92
N TYR A 74 -14.81 6.65 -13.48
CA TYR A 74 -14.77 7.29 -14.80
C TYR A 74 -15.23 6.37 -15.94
N GLN A 75 -14.77 5.12 -15.98
CA GLN A 75 -15.22 4.14 -16.96
C GLN A 75 -16.75 3.97 -16.93
N VAL A 76 -17.31 3.79 -15.74
CA VAL A 76 -18.76 3.63 -15.53
C VAL A 76 -19.52 4.86 -15.99
N TYR A 77 -19.01 6.06 -15.68
CA TYR A 77 -19.63 7.29 -16.17
C TYR A 77 -19.61 7.40 -17.70
N ALA A 78 -18.48 7.10 -18.34
CA ALA A 78 -18.36 7.08 -19.80
C ALA A 78 -19.34 6.08 -20.44
N GLN A 79 -19.50 4.90 -19.83
CA GLN A 79 -20.48 3.90 -20.28
C GLN A 79 -21.92 4.42 -20.16
N LYS A 80 -22.26 5.06 -19.04
CA LYS A 80 -23.59 5.66 -18.84
C LYS A 80 -23.91 6.72 -19.89
N LEU A 81 -22.95 7.59 -20.24
CA LEU A 81 -23.11 8.57 -21.32
C LEU A 81 -23.47 7.91 -22.66
N PHE A 82 -22.80 6.81 -23.00
CA PHE A 82 -23.12 6.06 -24.22
C PHE A 82 -24.46 5.34 -24.15
N VAL A 83 -24.83 4.78 -22.99
CA VAL A 83 -26.15 4.15 -22.81
C VAL A 83 -27.25 5.19 -23.03
N ASP A 84 -27.14 6.37 -22.42
CA ASP A 84 -28.10 7.46 -22.59
C ASP A 84 -28.17 7.92 -24.06
N TYR A 85 -27.01 8.06 -24.72
CA TYR A 85 -26.95 8.38 -26.14
C TYR A 85 -27.63 7.32 -27.02
N LEU A 86 -27.33 6.03 -26.82
CA LEU A 86 -27.87 4.95 -27.63
C LEU A 86 -29.38 4.77 -27.44
N LEU A 87 -29.88 4.99 -26.22
CA LEU A 87 -31.31 4.91 -25.90
C LEU A 87 -32.12 6.12 -26.37
N SER A 88 -31.46 7.26 -26.66
CA SER A 88 -32.13 8.45 -27.19
C SER A 88 -32.68 8.30 -28.62
N GLY A 89 -32.28 7.23 -29.32
CA GLY A 89 -32.68 6.99 -30.72
C GLY A 89 -31.88 7.80 -31.75
N GLU A 90 -31.00 8.70 -31.31
CA GLU A 90 -30.15 9.50 -32.21
C GLU A 90 -29.22 8.62 -33.06
N SER A 91 -28.74 7.51 -32.48
CA SER A 91 -27.90 6.51 -33.14
C SER A 91 -28.60 5.78 -34.30
N SER A 92 -29.93 5.82 -34.38
CA SER A 92 -30.71 5.13 -35.42
C SER A 92 -30.95 5.97 -36.68
N LYS A 93 -30.52 7.24 -36.68
CA LYS A 93 -30.70 8.16 -37.81
C LYS A 93 -29.73 7.90 -38.95
N SER A 94 -30.17 8.16 -40.18
CA SER A 94 -29.37 7.92 -41.40
C SER A 94 -28.09 8.77 -41.42
N ALA A 95 -27.05 8.27 -42.09
CA ALA A 95 -25.77 8.98 -42.24
C ALA A 95 -25.93 10.36 -42.93
N ASP A 96 -26.94 10.51 -43.79
CA ASP A 96 -27.23 11.77 -44.51
C ASP A 96 -27.99 12.81 -43.68
N SER A 97 -28.44 12.45 -42.47
CA SER A 97 -29.16 13.38 -41.59
C SER A 97 -28.18 14.29 -40.81
N PRO A 98 -28.60 15.50 -40.41
CA PRO A 98 -27.74 16.45 -39.70
C PRO A 98 -27.05 15.82 -38.48
N GLY A 99 -25.73 15.96 -38.40
CA GLY A 99 -24.91 15.33 -37.35
C GLY A 99 -24.37 13.94 -37.69
N GLY A 100 -24.54 13.44 -38.92
CA GLY A 100 -24.01 12.14 -39.37
C GLY A 100 -22.53 11.91 -39.07
N TYR A 101 -21.67 12.90 -39.36
CA TYR A 101 -20.23 12.84 -39.04
C TYR A 101 -19.96 12.70 -37.53
N THR A 102 -20.67 13.49 -36.70
CA THR A 102 -20.56 13.43 -35.24
C THR A 102 -20.99 12.05 -34.70
N ARG A 103 -21.99 11.41 -35.31
CA ARG A 103 -22.42 10.05 -34.93
C ARG A 103 -21.39 8.99 -35.28
N GLU A 104 -20.73 9.12 -36.44
CA GLU A 104 -19.63 8.23 -36.82
C GLU A 104 -18.45 8.36 -35.84
N ASP A 105 -18.10 9.60 -35.46
CA ASP A 105 -17.03 9.84 -34.49
C ASP A 105 -17.41 9.35 -33.08
N LEU A 106 -18.67 9.47 -32.67
CA LEU A 106 -19.16 8.85 -31.44
C LEU A 106 -19.07 7.32 -31.47
N GLU A 107 -19.34 6.67 -32.61
CA GLU A 107 -19.16 5.23 -32.72
C GLU A 107 -17.68 4.83 -32.65
N LYS A 108 -16.77 5.62 -33.23
CA LYS A 108 -15.32 5.40 -33.06
C LYS A 108 -14.90 5.50 -31.59
N GLU A 109 -15.35 6.54 -30.88
CA GLU A 109 -15.08 6.70 -29.44
C GLU A 109 -15.74 5.58 -28.60
N ARG A 110 -16.87 5.02 -29.04
CA ARG A 110 -17.48 3.84 -28.40
C ARG A 110 -16.59 2.60 -28.54
N GLN A 111 -16.02 2.35 -29.72
CA GLN A 111 -15.07 1.25 -29.92
C GLN A 111 -13.81 1.44 -29.08
N VAL A 112 -13.32 2.68 -28.95
CA VAL A 112 -12.21 3.02 -28.05
C VAL A 112 -12.59 2.71 -26.60
N LEU A 113 -13.78 3.08 -26.12
CA LEU A 113 -14.24 2.77 -24.77
C LEU A 113 -14.27 1.26 -24.48
N ILE A 114 -14.78 0.47 -25.42
CA ILE A 114 -14.86 -0.99 -25.28
C ILE A 114 -13.46 -1.56 -25.14
N LYS A 115 -12.57 -1.23 -26.07
CA LYS A 115 -11.17 -1.69 -26.06
C LYS A 115 -10.45 -1.28 -24.77
N LEU A 116 -10.59 -0.01 -24.37
CA LEU A 116 -9.99 0.52 -23.15
C LEU A 116 -10.54 -0.19 -21.91
N GLY A 117 -11.84 -0.53 -21.90
CA GLY A 117 -12.50 -1.28 -20.84
C GLY A 117 -11.99 -2.72 -20.72
N GLU A 118 -11.76 -3.40 -21.84
CA GLU A 118 -11.17 -4.75 -21.87
C GLU A 118 -9.74 -4.73 -21.32
N GLU A 119 -8.89 -3.82 -21.80
CA GLU A 119 -7.52 -3.65 -21.32
C GLU A 119 -7.47 -3.28 -19.82
N PHE A 120 -8.38 -2.42 -19.37
CA PHE A 120 -8.50 -2.03 -17.96
C PHE A 120 -8.91 -3.23 -17.08
N HIS A 121 -9.88 -4.04 -17.52
CA HIS A 121 -10.30 -5.22 -16.79
C HIS A 121 -9.17 -6.27 -16.68
N GLU A 122 -8.39 -6.46 -17.75
CA GLU A 122 -7.19 -7.31 -17.67
C GLU A 122 -6.20 -6.81 -16.60
N LYS A 123 -6.02 -5.49 -16.49
CA LYS A 123 -5.15 -4.89 -15.47
C LYS A 123 -5.71 -5.03 -14.06
N GLU A 124 -7.02 -4.94 -13.88
CA GLU A 124 -7.69 -5.23 -12.61
C GLU A 124 -7.45 -6.68 -12.15
N LEU A 125 -7.52 -7.65 -13.07
CA LEU A 125 -7.20 -9.04 -12.77
C LEU A 125 -5.72 -9.22 -12.38
N VAL A 126 -4.81 -8.54 -13.09
CA VAL A 126 -3.37 -8.56 -12.76
C VAL A 126 -3.13 -7.93 -11.38
N HIS A 127 -3.79 -6.82 -11.05
CA HIS A 127 -3.68 -6.17 -9.74
C HIS A 127 -4.19 -7.09 -8.62
N THR A 128 -5.33 -7.76 -8.82
CA THR A 128 -5.88 -8.72 -7.86
C THR A 128 -4.92 -9.89 -7.61
N ARG A 129 -4.29 -10.42 -8.67
CA ARG A 129 -3.26 -11.46 -8.55
C ARG A 129 -2.03 -10.95 -7.80
N LEU A 130 -1.56 -9.75 -8.10
CA LEU A 130 -0.43 -9.11 -7.42
C LEU A 130 -0.69 -8.96 -5.92
N ILE A 131 -1.90 -8.55 -5.53
CA ILE A 131 -2.32 -8.50 -4.12
C ILE A 131 -2.29 -9.91 -3.50
N ALA A 132 -2.89 -10.89 -4.17
CA ALA A 132 -2.94 -12.26 -3.64
C ALA A 132 -1.55 -12.87 -3.45
N ASP A 133 -0.67 -12.72 -4.43
CA ASP A 133 0.69 -13.24 -4.41
C ASP A 133 1.55 -12.54 -3.35
N SER A 134 1.49 -11.21 -3.28
CA SER A 134 2.21 -10.45 -2.24
C SER A 134 1.72 -10.80 -0.84
N GLN A 135 0.40 -10.88 -0.62
CA GLN A 135 -0.16 -11.28 0.67
C GLN A 135 0.25 -12.70 1.08
N LYS A 136 0.17 -13.65 0.16
CA LYS A 136 0.62 -15.03 0.40
C LYS A 136 2.10 -15.09 0.79
N HIS A 137 2.94 -14.31 0.11
CA HIS A 137 4.37 -14.24 0.41
C HIS A 137 4.62 -13.61 1.79
N LEU A 138 3.99 -12.47 2.08
CA LEU A 138 4.12 -11.77 3.37
C LEU A 138 3.65 -12.64 4.54
N ILE A 139 2.53 -13.36 4.42
CA ILE A 139 2.06 -14.29 5.45
C ILE A 139 3.13 -15.35 5.76
N LYS A 140 3.73 -15.94 4.72
CA LYS A 140 4.81 -16.92 4.90
C LYS A 140 6.02 -16.31 5.62
N GLN A 141 6.40 -15.08 5.26
CA GLN A 141 7.50 -14.36 5.94
C GLN A 141 7.16 -14.07 7.40
N VAL A 142 5.92 -13.73 7.72
CA VAL A 142 5.49 -13.55 9.11
C VAL A 142 5.57 -14.85 9.90
N GLU A 143 5.13 -15.97 9.34
CA GLU A 143 5.23 -17.28 10.01
C GLU A 143 6.68 -17.68 10.29
N GLU A 144 7.59 -17.39 9.36
CA GLU A 144 9.02 -17.66 9.51
C GLU A 144 9.66 -16.71 10.52
N TRP A 145 9.36 -15.42 10.45
CA TRP A 145 9.75 -14.43 11.44
C TRP A 145 9.34 -14.82 12.86
N GLN A 146 8.09 -15.24 13.06
CA GLN A 146 7.59 -15.68 14.36
C GLN A 146 8.38 -16.89 14.89
N LYS A 147 8.75 -17.85 14.02
CA LYS A 147 9.57 -18.99 14.43
C LYS A 147 10.97 -18.55 14.89
N ILE A 148 11.63 -17.67 14.14
CA ILE A 148 12.97 -17.17 14.47
C ILE A 148 12.91 -16.32 15.75
N LEU A 149 11.90 -15.46 15.89
CA LEU A 149 11.67 -14.64 17.08
C LEU A 149 11.46 -15.49 18.34
N LEU A 150 10.64 -16.55 18.25
CA LEU A 150 10.42 -17.48 19.36
C LEU A 150 11.71 -18.25 19.73
N GLN A 151 12.51 -18.65 18.74
CA GLN A 151 13.79 -19.30 19.01
C GLN A 151 14.79 -18.36 19.70
N ALA A 152 14.88 -17.11 19.24
CA ALA A 152 15.69 -16.07 19.87
C ALA A 152 15.23 -15.82 21.32
N ALA A 153 13.92 -15.67 21.53
CA ALA A 153 13.34 -15.47 22.86
C ALA A 153 13.62 -16.64 23.80
N LYS A 154 13.55 -17.90 23.32
CA LYS A 154 13.89 -19.09 24.12
C LYS A 154 15.36 -19.13 24.53
N LYS A 155 16.28 -18.79 23.62
CA LYS A 155 17.73 -18.72 23.92
C LYS A 155 18.01 -17.67 25.01
N ILE A 156 17.43 -16.49 24.87
CA ILE A 156 17.57 -15.41 25.85
C ILE A 156 16.94 -15.80 27.19
N LYS A 157 15.74 -16.37 27.19
CA LYS A 157 15.07 -16.86 28.39
C LYS A 157 15.92 -17.89 29.15
N ASN A 158 16.50 -18.86 28.44
CA ASN A 158 17.38 -19.85 29.06
C ASN A 158 18.61 -19.20 29.69
N ALA A 159 19.21 -18.21 29.04
CA ALA A 159 20.34 -17.46 29.60
C ALA A 159 19.94 -16.63 30.83
N LEU A 160 18.76 -16.00 30.80
CA LEU A 160 18.20 -15.28 31.95
C LEU A 160 17.94 -16.23 33.14
N GLN A 161 17.43 -17.42 32.88
CA GLN A 161 17.20 -18.44 33.92
C GLN A 161 18.51 -18.92 34.56
N LEU A 162 19.60 -19.04 33.79
CA LEU A 162 20.92 -19.37 34.33
C LEU A 162 21.44 -18.31 35.30
N GLN A 163 21.05 -17.05 35.11
CA GLN A 163 21.34 -15.94 36.03
C GLN A 163 20.26 -15.75 37.12
N GLN A 164 19.41 -16.76 37.36
CA GLN A 164 18.31 -16.74 38.34
C GLN A 164 17.20 -15.71 38.06
N ILE A 165 17.12 -15.19 36.83
CA ILE A 165 16.06 -14.28 36.41
C ILE A 165 14.93 -15.09 35.76
N SER A 166 13.83 -15.28 36.50
CA SER A 166 12.64 -15.97 35.99
C SER A 166 11.72 -14.99 35.26
N VAL A 167 11.74 -15.02 33.93
CA VAL A 167 10.92 -14.15 33.08
C VAL A 167 10.05 -14.99 32.15
N ASN A 168 8.82 -14.53 31.91
CA ASN A 168 7.93 -15.12 30.92
C ASN A 168 8.46 -14.88 29.50
N GLU A 169 8.29 -15.84 28.60
CA GLU A 169 8.72 -15.76 27.20
C GLU A 169 8.12 -14.55 26.47
N ASN A 170 6.85 -14.23 26.74
CA ASN A 170 6.18 -13.07 26.15
C ASN A 170 6.85 -11.74 26.48
N VAL A 171 7.41 -11.62 27.69
CA VAL A 171 8.12 -10.42 28.16
C VAL A 171 9.47 -10.28 27.44
N VAL A 172 10.14 -11.40 27.18
CA VAL A 172 11.37 -11.44 26.37
C VAL A 172 11.08 -11.03 24.93
N ILE A 173 9.98 -11.51 24.33
CA ILE A 173 9.56 -11.10 22.98
C ILE A 173 9.27 -9.60 22.92
N GLN A 174 8.56 -9.05 23.91
CA GLN A 174 8.31 -7.61 24.00
C GLN A 174 9.62 -6.83 24.10
N ALA A 175 10.57 -7.28 24.91
CA ALA A 175 11.89 -6.67 25.01
C ALA A 175 12.65 -6.68 23.67
N ILE A 176 12.65 -7.81 22.95
CA ILE A 176 13.27 -7.91 21.62
C ILE A 176 12.61 -6.94 20.64
N ASN A 177 11.28 -6.90 20.60
CA ASN A 177 10.55 -6.01 19.69
C ASN A 177 10.85 -4.54 19.96
N ILE A 178 10.90 -4.13 21.23
CA ILE A 178 11.27 -2.75 21.59
C ILE A 178 12.67 -2.43 21.08
N LEU A 179 13.64 -3.32 21.28
CA LEU A 179 15.00 -3.11 20.79
C LEU A 179 15.07 -3.08 19.25
N LEU A 180 14.26 -3.88 18.56
CA LEU A 180 14.16 -3.82 17.10
C LEU A 180 13.52 -2.53 16.60
N ILE A 181 12.55 -1.97 17.32
CA ILE A 181 11.83 -0.75 16.94
C ILE A 181 12.64 0.52 17.28
N THR A 182 13.34 0.54 18.41
CA THR A 182 14.05 1.73 18.93
C THR A 182 15.50 1.85 18.44
N GLN A 183 16.09 0.79 17.89
CA GLN A 183 17.44 0.86 17.33
C GLN A 183 17.39 1.31 15.87
N ASP A 184 17.85 2.53 15.62
CA ASP A 184 18.07 3.07 14.27
C ASP A 184 19.50 2.75 13.82
N VAL A 185 19.64 1.78 12.91
CA VAL A 185 20.93 1.20 12.51
C VAL A 185 21.52 1.88 11.27
N SER A 186 20.80 2.84 10.68
CA SER A 186 21.29 3.67 9.56
C SER A 186 22.54 4.48 9.92
N LYS A 187 22.74 4.73 11.22
CA LYS A 187 23.93 5.35 11.80
C LYS A 187 24.99 4.29 12.09
N GLY A 188 25.53 3.71 11.03
CA GLY A 188 26.63 2.76 11.10
C GLY A 188 27.82 3.31 11.88
N SER A 189 27.96 2.87 13.12
CA SER A 189 29.20 2.66 13.88
C SER A 189 28.80 2.35 15.31
N ASP A 190 29.13 1.15 15.76
CA ASP A 190 28.82 0.57 17.06
C ASP A 190 27.33 0.35 17.35
N VAL A 191 27.05 -0.83 17.86
CA VAL A 191 25.89 -1.12 18.69
C VAL A 191 26.07 -0.35 20.01
N ALA A 192 26.31 0.96 19.95
CA ALA A 192 26.19 1.89 21.05
C ALA A 192 24.70 2.10 21.21
N LEU A 193 24.12 1.12 21.89
CA LEU A 193 22.70 0.97 22.10
C LEU A 193 22.14 2.29 22.64
N ASN A 194 21.08 2.81 22.03
CA ASN A 194 20.31 3.89 22.63
C ASN A 194 19.97 3.47 24.07
N GLU A 195 20.57 4.15 25.06
CA GLU A 195 20.37 3.83 26.48
C GLU A 195 18.88 3.80 26.83
N GLU A 196 18.08 4.62 26.15
CA GLU A 196 16.62 4.67 26.28
C GLU A 196 15.92 3.33 25.96
N GLY A 197 16.40 2.60 24.94
CA GLY A 197 15.87 1.28 24.57
C GLY A 197 16.14 0.24 25.64
N TRP A 198 17.37 0.23 26.20
CA TRP A 198 17.69 -0.65 27.33
C TRP A 198 16.96 -0.28 28.60
N VAL A 199 16.82 1.01 28.90
CA VAL A 199 16.05 1.46 30.06
C VAL A 199 14.60 0.94 29.98
N ARG A 200 13.99 0.93 28.78
CA ARG A 200 12.67 0.31 28.59
C ARG A 200 12.70 -1.20 28.79
N VAL A 201 13.69 -1.90 28.25
CA VAL A 201 13.84 -3.35 28.44
C VAL A 201 14.05 -3.72 29.90
N GLU A 202 14.92 -3.01 30.61
CA GLU A 202 15.21 -3.24 32.03
C GLU A 202 14.00 -2.93 32.91
N LYS A 203 13.18 -1.93 32.55
CA LYS A 203 11.88 -1.68 33.21
C LYS A 203 10.92 -2.86 33.02
N ILE A 204 10.88 -3.45 31.83
CA ILE A 204 9.99 -4.57 31.49
C ILE A 204 10.46 -5.87 32.17
N VAL A 205 11.77 -6.11 32.20
CA VAL A 205 12.40 -7.25 32.87
C VAL A 205 12.47 -7.04 34.40
N GLN A 206 12.20 -5.81 34.86
CA GLN A 206 12.26 -5.36 36.27
C GLN A 206 13.63 -5.55 36.94
N GLN A 207 14.68 -5.73 36.15
CA GLN A 207 16.05 -5.93 36.62
C GLN A 207 17.03 -5.28 35.65
N LYS A 208 18.18 -4.85 36.19
CA LYS A 208 19.30 -4.41 35.37
C LYS A 208 19.97 -5.60 34.72
N LEU A 209 20.23 -5.50 33.43
CA LEU A 209 20.88 -6.55 32.66
C LEU A 209 22.40 -6.38 32.76
N SER A 210 23.11 -7.50 32.96
CA SER A 210 24.57 -7.52 32.86
C SER A 210 25.01 -7.29 31.41
N GLU A 211 26.23 -6.78 31.22
CA GLU A 211 26.79 -6.57 29.87
C GLU A 211 26.84 -7.87 29.05
N GLU A 212 27.09 -9.01 29.69
CA GLU A 212 27.05 -10.33 29.04
C GLU A 212 25.64 -10.66 28.49
N LEU A 213 24.58 -10.37 29.25
CA LEU A 213 23.21 -10.56 28.77
C LEU A 213 22.86 -9.57 27.65
N ARG A 214 23.29 -8.31 27.78
CA ARG A 214 23.09 -7.31 26.72
C ARG A 214 23.76 -7.76 25.41
N GLN A 215 24.97 -8.30 25.49
CA GLN A 215 25.68 -8.88 24.34
C GLN A 215 24.88 -10.02 23.70
N LEU A 216 24.32 -10.94 24.49
CA LEU A 216 23.50 -12.03 23.97
C LEU A 216 22.25 -11.53 23.23
N PHE A 217 21.56 -10.53 23.77
CA PHE A 217 20.44 -9.87 23.10
C PHE A 217 20.89 -9.25 21.77
N VAL A 218 22.04 -8.56 21.75
CA VAL A 218 22.60 -7.97 20.53
C VAL A 218 22.87 -9.03 19.47
N GLU A 219 23.46 -10.17 19.85
CA GLU A 219 23.71 -11.29 18.93
C GLU A 219 22.40 -11.86 18.36
N GLN A 220 21.38 -12.07 19.19
CA GLN A 220 20.09 -12.55 18.69
C GLN A 220 19.38 -11.51 17.80
N ILE A 221 19.47 -10.22 18.15
CA ILE A 221 18.95 -9.13 17.32
C ILE A 221 19.67 -9.10 15.96
N ALA A 222 20.98 -9.34 15.92
CA ALA A 222 21.72 -9.44 14.67
C ALA A 222 21.20 -10.58 13.77
N THR A 223 20.85 -11.75 14.34
CA THR A 223 20.25 -12.83 13.55
C THR A 223 18.88 -12.46 12.97
N LEU A 224 18.05 -11.76 13.75
CA LEU A 224 16.75 -11.26 13.30
C LEU A 224 16.91 -10.21 12.19
N ARG A 225 17.93 -9.34 12.29
CA ARG A 225 18.23 -8.34 11.26
C ARG A 225 18.67 -8.94 9.93
N ASN A 226 19.45 -10.01 9.95
CA ASN A 226 19.83 -10.69 8.72
C ASN A 226 18.59 -11.18 7.97
N PHE A 227 17.63 -11.76 8.69
CA PHE A 227 16.34 -12.15 8.12
C PHE A 227 15.54 -10.95 7.56
N MET A 228 15.55 -9.81 8.26
CA MET A 228 14.92 -8.58 7.76
C MET A 228 15.54 -8.10 6.46
N SER A 229 16.87 -8.14 6.34
CA SER A 229 17.58 -7.73 5.12
C SER A 229 17.28 -8.65 3.93
N GLU A 230 17.19 -9.96 4.17
CA GLU A 230 16.77 -10.92 3.14
C GLU A 230 15.33 -10.68 2.70
N THR A 231 14.45 -10.39 3.66
CA THR A 231 13.04 -10.04 3.40
C THR A 231 12.95 -8.79 2.54
N ASP A 232 13.66 -7.72 2.89
CA ASP A 232 13.63 -6.44 2.17
C ASP A 232 14.03 -6.58 0.69
N SER A 233 15.05 -7.41 0.41
CA SER A 233 15.45 -7.72 -0.96
C SER A 233 14.36 -8.44 -1.75
N LEU A 234 13.57 -9.29 -1.12
CA LEU A 234 12.45 -9.99 -1.76
C LEU A 234 11.26 -9.05 -2.00
N LEU A 235 11.06 -8.06 -1.11
CA LEU A 235 9.97 -7.09 -1.24
C LEU A 235 10.20 -6.09 -2.37
N HIS A 236 11.45 -5.81 -2.75
CA HIS A 236 11.77 -4.91 -3.86
C HIS A 236 11.09 -5.32 -5.17
N GLU A 237 11.04 -6.61 -5.50
CA GLU A 237 10.37 -7.08 -6.73
C GLU A 237 8.87 -6.76 -6.71
N PHE A 238 8.22 -6.86 -5.55
CA PHE A 238 6.82 -6.47 -5.41
C PHE A 238 6.66 -4.96 -5.50
N ILE A 239 7.55 -4.18 -4.89
CA ILE A 239 7.52 -2.71 -4.96
C ILE A 239 7.62 -2.24 -6.42
N ASP A 240 8.52 -2.81 -7.22
CA ASP A 240 8.66 -2.45 -8.63
C ASP A 240 7.41 -2.79 -9.45
N LYS A 241 6.83 -3.98 -9.23
CA LYS A 241 5.58 -4.39 -9.88
C LYS A 241 4.40 -3.49 -9.51
N ILE A 242 4.34 -3.07 -8.24
CA ILE A 242 3.34 -2.13 -7.75
C ILE A 242 3.57 -0.75 -8.38
N ALA A 243 4.82 -0.29 -8.43
CA ALA A 243 5.34 0.83 -9.21
C ALA A 243 4.70 0.96 -10.61
N ALA A 244 4.94 -0.09 -11.39
CA ALA A 244 4.45 -0.21 -12.75
C ALA A 244 2.91 -0.25 -12.82
N MET A 245 2.26 -0.91 -11.87
CA MET A 245 0.79 -0.95 -11.77
C MET A 245 0.23 0.44 -11.48
N THR A 246 0.82 1.20 -10.56
CA THR A 246 0.42 2.57 -10.24
C THR A 246 0.46 3.44 -11.49
N SER A 247 1.57 3.40 -12.22
CA SER A 247 1.74 4.14 -13.47
C SER A 247 0.68 3.76 -14.52
N ALA A 248 0.40 2.46 -14.67
CA ALA A 248 -0.63 1.98 -15.58
C ALA A 248 -2.03 2.50 -15.20
N LEU A 249 -2.41 2.38 -13.92
CA LEU A 249 -3.72 2.83 -13.43
C LEU A 249 -3.90 4.34 -13.55
N ARG A 250 -2.87 5.15 -13.27
CA ARG A 250 -2.88 6.60 -13.50
C ARG A 250 -3.13 6.92 -14.99
N ASN A 251 -2.51 6.16 -15.89
CA ASN A 251 -2.72 6.32 -17.33
C ASN A 251 -4.16 5.98 -17.73
N PHE A 252 -4.74 4.88 -17.23
CA PHE A 252 -6.15 4.55 -17.48
C PHE A 252 -7.10 5.63 -16.94
N ARG A 253 -6.88 6.11 -15.71
CA ARG A 253 -7.65 7.23 -15.13
C ARG A 253 -7.67 8.45 -16.06
N THR A 254 -6.49 8.81 -16.57
CA THR A 254 -6.33 9.95 -17.51
C THR A 254 -7.02 9.68 -18.84
N GLN A 255 -6.90 8.47 -19.40
CA GLN A 255 -7.54 8.12 -20.66
C GLN A 255 -9.06 8.11 -20.56
N PHE A 256 -9.63 7.53 -19.49
CA PHE A 256 -11.08 7.58 -19.26
C PHE A 256 -11.57 9.02 -19.07
N TYR A 257 -10.85 9.84 -18.31
CA TYR A 257 -11.18 11.25 -18.14
C TYR A 257 -11.21 12.00 -19.50
N ASN A 258 -10.15 11.86 -20.30
CA ASN A 258 -10.08 12.49 -21.62
C ASN A 258 -11.18 12.00 -22.58
N LEU A 259 -11.52 10.72 -22.49
CA LEU A 259 -12.60 10.12 -23.26
C LEU A 259 -13.96 10.71 -22.87
N ILE A 260 -14.24 10.87 -21.57
CA ILE A 260 -15.45 11.54 -21.08
C ILE A 260 -15.56 12.96 -21.64
N LEU A 261 -14.47 13.74 -21.63
CA LEU A 261 -14.46 15.10 -22.17
C LEU A 261 -14.83 15.10 -23.66
N LYS A 262 -14.16 14.27 -24.46
CA LYS A 262 -14.43 14.15 -25.90
C LYS A 262 -15.89 13.74 -26.18
N ILE A 263 -16.39 12.72 -25.50
CA ILE A 263 -17.78 12.25 -25.67
C ILE A 263 -18.75 13.37 -25.31
N THR A 264 -18.52 14.08 -24.20
CA THR A 264 -19.38 15.19 -23.78
C THR A 264 -19.40 16.32 -24.81
N GLU A 265 -18.26 16.63 -25.42
CA GLU A 265 -18.18 17.62 -26.50
C GLU A 265 -18.92 17.18 -27.76
N LEU A 266 -18.73 15.93 -28.20
CA LEU A 266 -19.43 15.37 -29.36
C LEU A 266 -20.94 15.33 -29.15
N ILE A 267 -21.39 14.88 -27.98
CA ILE A 267 -22.81 14.81 -27.62
C ILE A 267 -23.46 16.21 -27.67
N ARG A 268 -22.76 17.26 -27.24
CA ARG A 268 -23.26 18.65 -27.30
C ARG A 268 -23.45 19.18 -28.71
N GLN A 269 -22.76 18.62 -29.70
CA GLN A 269 -22.86 19.02 -31.11
C GLN A 269 -24.04 18.36 -31.83
N LEU A 270 -24.69 17.37 -31.21
CA LEU A 270 -25.85 16.71 -31.80
C LEU A 270 -27.09 17.62 -31.74
N PRO A 271 -27.76 17.86 -32.88
CA PRO A 271 -28.80 18.88 -33.00
C PRO A 271 -30.10 18.55 -32.23
N GLU A 272 -30.39 17.26 -32.05
CA GLU A 272 -31.66 16.80 -31.45
C GLU A 272 -31.48 16.07 -30.11
N TYR A 273 -30.23 15.79 -29.71
CA TYR A 273 -29.95 15.18 -28.41
C TYR A 273 -30.05 16.23 -27.30
N ARG A 274 -30.75 15.90 -26.22
CA ARG A 274 -30.78 16.70 -24.99
C ARG A 274 -30.52 15.80 -23.79
N ALA A 275 -29.40 16.04 -23.12
CA ALA A 275 -29.09 15.36 -21.87
C ALA A 275 -30.13 15.73 -20.80
N ASN A 276 -30.57 14.73 -20.02
CA ASN A 276 -31.40 14.98 -18.84
C ASN A 276 -30.51 15.57 -17.72
N PRO A 277 -30.75 16.81 -17.27
CA PRO A 277 -29.88 17.47 -16.31
C PRO A 277 -29.88 16.79 -14.94
N VAL A 278 -31.01 16.19 -14.52
CA VAL A 278 -31.11 15.49 -13.22
C VAL A 278 -30.27 14.23 -13.23
N GLN A 279 -30.43 13.40 -14.25
CA GLN A 279 -29.67 12.16 -14.42
C GLN A 279 -28.17 12.42 -14.61
N THR A 280 -27.82 13.52 -15.29
CA THR A 280 -26.41 13.92 -15.48
C THR A 280 -25.76 14.29 -14.15
N GLU A 281 -26.48 14.98 -13.27
CA GLU A 281 -25.98 15.38 -11.95
C GLU A 281 -25.84 14.17 -11.01
N GLU A 282 -26.84 13.30 -10.95
CA GLU A 282 -26.77 12.03 -10.19
C GLU A 282 -25.59 11.16 -10.64
N ASN A 283 -25.33 11.10 -11.95
CA ASN A 283 -24.20 10.33 -12.48
C ASN A 283 -22.84 10.97 -12.21
N ARG A 284 -22.78 12.28 -11.90
CA ARG A 284 -21.54 13.01 -11.57
C ARG A 284 -21.20 12.99 -10.10
N GLU A 285 -22.15 12.68 -9.23
CA GLU A 285 -21.93 12.67 -7.78
C GLU A 285 -20.75 11.75 -7.38
N SER A 286 -20.61 10.60 -8.05
CA SER A 286 -19.50 9.66 -7.85
C SER A 286 -18.15 10.12 -8.40
N LEU A 287 -18.09 11.26 -9.11
CA LEU A 287 -16.86 11.80 -9.73
C LEU A 287 -16.23 12.93 -8.91
N HIS A 288 -16.78 13.27 -7.75
CA HIS A 288 -16.19 14.24 -6.83
C HIS A 288 -15.06 13.60 -6.02
N PHE A 289 -13.92 13.37 -6.67
CA PHE A 289 -12.70 12.92 -6.02
C PHE A 289 -11.50 13.73 -6.48
N ASP A 290 -10.46 13.75 -5.66
CA ASP A 290 -9.21 14.42 -5.99
C ASP A 290 -8.44 13.59 -7.04
N THR A 291 -8.23 14.20 -8.21
CA THR A 291 -7.54 13.59 -9.34
C THR A 291 -6.02 13.59 -9.17
N ALA A 292 -5.48 14.42 -8.27
CA ALA A 292 -4.05 14.47 -7.97
C ALA A 292 -3.60 13.37 -6.99
N ILE A 293 -4.53 12.53 -6.49
CA ILE A 293 -4.19 11.42 -5.60
C ILE A 293 -3.19 10.50 -6.30
N GLY A 294 -2.07 10.31 -5.60
CA GLY A 294 -0.95 9.52 -6.05
C GLY A 294 -0.06 10.22 -7.06
N GLU A 295 -0.18 11.52 -7.37
CA GLU A 295 0.75 12.19 -8.30
C GLU A 295 2.08 12.63 -7.64
N GLN A 296 2.15 12.59 -6.31
CA GLN A 296 3.38 12.83 -5.55
C GLN A 296 4.18 11.52 -5.45
N GLU A 297 5.11 11.31 -6.38
CA GLU A 297 6.28 10.43 -6.30
C GLU A 297 7.46 11.12 -7.01
#